data_AF-A0A952FYN6-F1
#
_entry.id   AF-A0A952FYN6-F1
#
_cell.length_a   1.000
_cell.length_b   1.000
_cell.length_c   1.000
_cell.angle_alpha   90.00
_cell.angle_beta   90.00
_cell.angle_gamma   90.00
#
_symmetry.space_group_name_H-M   'P 1'
#
loop_
_entity.id
_entity.type
_entity.pdbx_description
1 polymer ?
#
loop_
_entity_poly.entity_id
_entity_poly.type
_entity_poly.pdbx_seq_one_letter_code
_entity_poly.pdbx_strand_id
1 'polypeptide(L)'
;MTASNSKPQTAGKRLKKAALLLAGTAMMAVSLSGCMTTPGVNADGLYKNPIGTAPVTANPTAYSDALVCLGEYARSRRLASPRLAVGRISDYTGKVSLEGGREITQGASLMTMTALAKAGARQVERFDTSVGELELKYANNKLITDDQVANPTHPADYRKIMAGQVAGSDFFIVGGITELNYNIRSSGVDAYAGEVKDTGIKGIASGRTYVMNVALDLRLVDTRTLEVVDVISYQKQIVGKEVNAGVCDILHGNIFDISAGQGALEPMQLAVRAMLERATLEFMANLYGASGPDVCLDPRNDFLNNPSTLGVTGGLTPAYDNLESNNAATRADPTRWQAGTDDRRRAHSGNGDSRY
;
A
#
# COMPACT_ATOMS: atom_id res chain seq x y z
N MET A 1 -66.00 76.84 -35.84
CA MET A 1 -64.71 76.98 -35.10
C MET A 1 -63.92 75.69 -35.32
N THR A 2 -63.24 75.62 -36.46
CA THR A 2 -61.77 75.81 -36.64
C THR A 2 -60.98 74.52 -36.38
N ALA A 3 -60.86 73.82 -37.51
CA ALA A 3 -59.87 72.86 -37.99
C ALA A 3 -58.62 72.54 -37.14
N SER A 4 -58.44 71.23 -37.06
CA SER A 4 -57.23 70.46 -36.74
C SER A 4 -56.00 70.93 -37.50
N ASN A 5 -54.90 71.10 -36.78
CA ASN A 5 -53.59 71.47 -37.31
C ASN A 5 -52.76 70.21 -37.57
N SER A 6 -52.31 70.05 -38.80
CA SER A 6 -51.39 69.00 -39.22
C SER A 6 -50.00 69.60 -39.39
N LYS A 7 -48.96 68.92 -38.88
CA LYS A 7 -47.60 69.01 -39.45
C LYS A 7 -46.81 67.72 -39.22
N PRO A 8 -45.85 67.42 -40.11
CA PRO A 8 -45.56 66.07 -40.55
C PRO A 8 -44.13 65.63 -40.22
N GLN A 9 -43.91 64.30 -40.32
CA GLN A 9 -42.68 63.68 -40.83
C GLN A 9 -41.39 63.87 -39.97
N THR A 10 -40.36 63.02 -39.93
CA THR A 10 -39.95 61.88 -40.75
C THR A 10 -38.72 61.21 -40.11
N ALA A 11 -38.52 59.95 -40.50
CA ALA A 11 -37.23 59.34 -40.89
C ALA A 11 -36.05 59.18 -39.89
N GLY A 12 -35.90 59.96 -38.82
CA GLY A 12 -34.68 59.93 -38.00
C GLY A 12 -34.46 58.66 -37.17
N LYS A 13 -35.54 57.95 -36.80
CA LYS A 13 -35.47 56.78 -35.88
C LYS A 13 -35.27 55.43 -36.59
N ARG A 14 -35.52 55.32 -37.89
CA ARG A 14 -35.35 54.05 -38.63
C ARG A 14 -33.92 53.84 -39.15
N LEU A 15 -33.19 54.90 -39.49
CA LEU A 15 -31.78 54.78 -39.91
C LEU A 15 -30.85 54.33 -38.76
N LYS A 16 -31.08 54.81 -37.53
CA LYS A 16 -30.26 54.43 -36.36
C LYS A 16 -30.42 52.96 -35.96
N LYS A 17 -31.60 52.36 -36.20
CA LYS A 17 -31.83 50.92 -35.93
C LYS A 17 -31.20 50.03 -36.99
N ALA A 18 -31.15 50.45 -38.25
CA ALA A 18 -30.51 49.68 -39.32
C ALA A 18 -28.97 49.69 -39.19
N ALA A 19 -28.37 50.82 -38.80
CA ALA A 19 -26.93 50.90 -38.55
C ALA A 19 -26.48 50.04 -37.34
N LEU A 20 -27.32 49.92 -36.31
CA LEU A 20 -27.02 49.09 -35.14
C LEU A 20 -27.16 47.59 -35.42
N LEU A 21 -28.05 47.20 -36.35
CA LEU A 21 -28.24 45.80 -36.76
C LEU A 21 -27.17 45.31 -37.73
N LEU A 22 -26.61 46.18 -38.58
CA LEU A 22 -25.50 45.84 -39.49
C LEU A 22 -24.12 45.88 -38.81
N ALA A 23 -23.94 46.66 -37.75
CA ALA A 23 -22.72 46.62 -36.92
C ALA A 23 -22.69 45.39 -35.98
N GLY A 24 -23.85 44.88 -35.57
CA GLY A 24 -23.96 43.69 -34.72
C GLY A 24 -23.67 42.38 -35.44
N THR A 25 -24.00 42.27 -36.73
CA THR A 25 -23.80 41.03 -37.51
C THR A 25 -22.39 40.86 -38.05
N ALA A 26 -21.61 41.94 -38.19
CA ALA A 26 -20.20 41.86 -38.60
C ALA A 26 -19.24 41.49 -37.45
N MET A 27 -19.58 41.78 -36.19
CA MET A 27 -18.76 41.37 -35.03
C MET A 27 -18.99 39.93 -34.58
N MET A 28 -20.09 39.29 -34.98
CA MET A 28 -20.40 37.91 -34.57
C MET A 28 -19.84 36.84 -35.53
N ALA A 29 -19.29 37.25 -36.68
CA ALA A 29 -18.67 36.34 -37.65
C ALA A 29 -17.16 36.12 -37.43
N VAL A 30 -16.52 36.85 -36.50
CA VAL A 30 -15.08 36.69 -36.21
C VAL A 30 -14.82 35.78 -34.99
N SER A 31 -15.85 35.45 -34.20
CA SER A 31 -15.73 34.63 -32.99
C SER A 31 -15.81 33.11 -33.22
N LEU A 32 -15.79 32.63 -34.47
CA LEU A 32 -15.75 31.18 -34.79
C LEU A 32 -14.53 30.74 -35.62
N SER A 33 -13.44 31.51 -35.60
CA SER A 33 -12.11 31.01 -35.98
C SER A 33 -11.32 30.60 -34.72
N GLY A 34 -11.94 29.79 -33.87
CA GLY A 34 -11.17 28.97 -32.94
C GLY A 34 -10.44 27.93 -33.76
N CYS A 35 -9.21 28.25 -34.21
CA CYS A 35 -8.28 27.22 -34.63
C CYS A 35 -8.18 26.21 -33.48
N MET A 36 -8.81 25.04 -33.64
CA MET A 36 -8.37 23.87 -32.90
C MET A 36 -6.95 23.59 -33.37
N THR A 37 -5.97 24.21 -32.73
CA THR A 37 -4.63 23.65 -32.69
C THR A 37 -4.80 22.36 -31.90
N THR A 38 -4.90 21.23 -32.61
CA THR A 38 -4.48 19.96 -32.02
C THR A 38 -3.14 20.24 -31.36
N PRO A 39 -2.99 20.03 -30.04
CA PRO A 39 -1.74 20.38 -29.37
C PRO A 39 -0.64 19.64 -30.12
N GLY A 40 0.34 20.40 -30.63
CA GLY A 40 1.38 19.87 -31.49
C GLY A 40 2.13 18.81 -30.71
N VAL A 41 1.97 17.56 -31.15
CA VAL A 41 2.74 16.42 -30.66
C VAL A 41 4.20 16.74 -30.97
N ASN A 42 5.05 16.80 -29.95
CA ASN A 42 6.49 16.94 -30.20
C ASN A 42 7.00 15.71 -30.99
N ALA A 43 8.23 15.75 -31.49
CA ALA A 43 8.80 14.66 -32.30
C ALA A 43 8.78 13.29 -31.58
N ASP A 44 8.60 13.28 -30.26
CA ASP A 44 8.55 12.10 -29.38
C ASP A 44 7.13 11.61 -29.06
N GLY A 45 6.08 12.17 -29.66
CA GLY A 45 4.71 11.66 -29.44
C GLY A 45 3.99 12.26 -28.23
N LEU A 46 4.56 13.27 -27.57
CA LEU A 46 4.03 13.85 -26.32
C LEU A 46 3.38 15.21 -26.56
N TYR A 47 2.21 15.40 -25.96
CA TYR A 47 1.45 16.67 -26.00
C TYR A 47 1.97 17.72 -25.01
N LYS A 48 2.82 17.33 -24.04
CA LYS A 48 3.46 18.22 -23.06
C LYS A 48 4.65 17.51 -22.41
N ASN A 49 5.74 18.23 -22.12
CA ASN A 49 6.85 17.67 -21.34
C ASN A 49 6.38 17.33 -19.90
N PRO A 50 6.76 16.18 -19.34
CA PRO A 50 6.50 15.88 -17.93
C PRO A 50 7.01 17.00 -17.02
N ILE A 51 6.18 17.45 -16.07
CA ILE A 51 6.49 18.58 -15.20
C ILE A 51 7.58 18.23 -14.16
N GLY A 52 7.82 16.93 -13.90
CA GLY A 52 8.77 16.47 -12.88
C GLY A 52 9.81 15.50 -13.41
N THR A 53 11.07 15.71 -12.99
CA THR A 53 12.19 14.75 -13.03
C THR A 53 12.34 14.02 -11.68
N ALA A 54 11.28 13.96 -10.87
CA ALA A 54 11.34 13.39 -9.54
C ALA A 54 11.73 11.91 -9.62
N PRO A 55 12.80 11.47 -8.94
CA PRO A 55 13.31 10.12 -9.08
C PRO A 55 12.36 9.11 -8.45
N VAL A 56 12.27 7.93 -9.06
CA VAL A 56 11.70 6.74 -8.40
C VAL A 56 12.63 6.38 -7.24
N THR A 57 12.09 6.26 -6.04
CA THR A 57 12.83 5.90 -4.82
C THR A 57 12.24 4.65 -4.17
N ALA A 58 13.03 3.97 -3.34
CA ALA A 58 12.52 2.86 -2.54
C ALA A 58 11.47 3.34 -1.54
N ASN A 59 10.58 2.43 -1.12
CA ASN A 59 9.55 2.71 -0.10
C ASN A 59 9.80 1.88 1.18
N PRO A 60 10.89 2.17 1.93
CA PRO A 60 11.22 1.48 3.17
C PRO A 60 10.38 2.00 4.34
N THR A 61 10.37 1.22 5.43
CA THR A 61 9.90 1.67 6.74
C THR A 61 10.98 1.44 7.79
N ALA A 62 10.73 1.83 9.04
CA ALA A 62 11.63 1.57 10.16
C ALA A 62 11.97 0.07 10.36
N TYR A 63 11.17 -0.85 9.79
CA TYR A 63 11.36 -2.30 9.92
C TYR A 63 11.96 -2.96 8.67
N SER A 64 12.16 -2.20 7.58
CA SER A 64 12.65 -2.75 6.31
C SER A 64 14.05 -3.35 6.43
N ASP A 65 14.97 -2.68 7.13
CA ASP A 65 16.35 -3.15 7.30
C ASP A 65 16.41 -4.41 8.17
N ALA A 66 15.56 -4.49 9.20
CA ALA A 66 15.44 -5.67 10.05
C ALA A 66 14.93 -6.89 9.27
N LEU A 67 13.98 -6.70 8.34
CA LEU A 67 13.53 -7.77 7.44
C LEU A 67 14.67 -8.26 6.54
N VAL A 68 15.44 -7.35 5.95
CA VAL A 68 16.59 -7.72 5.10
C VAL A 68 17.64 -8.48 5.92
N CYS A 69 17.96 -7.98 7.12
CA CYS A 69 18.84 -8.67 8.07
C CYS A 69 18.32 -10.08 8.37
N LEU A 70 17.02 -10.25 8.60
CA LEU A 70 16.44 -11.56 8.90
C LEU A 70 16.58 -12.54 7.73
N GLY A 71 16.42 -12.06 6.49
CA GLY A 71 16.70 -12.84 5.29
C GLY A 71 18.16 -13.28 5.18
N GLU A 72 19.11 -12.41 5.53
CA GLU A 72 20.53 -12.73 5.58
C GLU A 72 20.88 -13.68 6.73
N TYR A 73 20.24 -13.51 7.89
CA TYR A 73 20.35 -14.40 9.05
C TYR A 73 19.94 -15.83 8.66
N ALA A 74 18.82 -16.00 7.97
CA ALA A 74 18.35 -17.30 7.51
C ALA A 74 19.31 -17.95 6.49
N ARG A 75 19.80 -17.16 5.51
CA ARG A 75 20.74 -17.66 4.48
C ARG A 75 22.09 -18.05 5.08
N SER A 76 22.68 -17.21 5.92
CA SER A 76 23.98 -17.45 6.54
C SER A 76 23.99 -18.72 7.42
N ARG A 77 22.86 -19.03 8.03
CA ARG A 77 22.66 -20.23 8.87
C ARG A 77 22.05 -21.41 8.13
N ARG A 78 21.82 -21.29 6.82
CA ARG A 78 21.21 -22.33 5.95
C ARG A 78 19.88 -22.85 6.53
N LEU A 79 19.09 -21.96 7.11
CA LEU A 79 17.77 -22.31 7.63
C LEU A 79 16.82 -22.61 6.47
N ALA A 80 15.97 -23.60 6.64
CA ALA A 80 14.93 -23.90 5.67
C ALA A 80 13.89 -22.77 5.69
N SER A 81 13.84 -21.94 4.64
CA SER A 81 12.78 -20.95 4.50
C SER A 81 11.44 -21.64 4.26
N PRO A 82 10.45 -21.47 5.16
CA PRO A 82 9.11 -21.99 4.93
C PRO A 82 8.52 -21.37 3.68
N ARG A 83 7.60 -22.10 3.05
CA ARG A 83 6.89 -21.61 1.87
C ARG A 83 5.58 -20.97 2.29
N LEU A 84 5.44 -19.67 2.10
CA LEU A 84 4.27 -18.91 2.51
C LEU A 84 3.40 -18.51 1.33
N ALA A 85 2.09 -18.51 1.56
CA ALA A 85 1.13 -17.80 0.76
C ALA A 85 0.63 -16.56 1.51
N VAL A 86 0.18 -15.55 0.78
CA VAL A 86 -0.56 -14.43 1.36
C VAL A 86 -1.96 -14.47 0.77
N GLY A 87 -2.96 -14.55 1.64
CA GLY A 87 -4.35 -14.43 1.25
C GLY A 87 -4.81 -12.96 1.28
N ARG A 88 -6.11 -12.74 1.42
CA ARG A 88 -6.66 -11.38 1.48
C ARG A 88 -6.38 -10.76 2.84
N ILE A 89 -5.72 -9.60 2.82
CA ILE A 89 -5.60 -8.68 3.95
C ILE A 89 -6.43 -7.47 3.56
N SER A 90 -7.65 -7.40 4.08
CA SER A 90 -8.68 -6.47 3.61
C SER A 90 -8.81 -5.27 4.55
N ASP A 91 -9.37 -4.17 4.03
CA ASP A 91 -9.83 -3.06 4.86
C ASP A 91 -11.21 -3.39 5.46
N TYR A 92 -11.25 -3.60 6.77
CA TYR A 92 -12.46 -3.81 7.56
C TYR A 92 -12.90 -2.56 8.34
N THR A 93 -12.18 -1.44 8.20
CA THR A 93 -12.51 -0.18 8.90
C THR A 93 -13.81 0.46 8.39
N GLY A 94 -14.17 0.15 7.13
CA GLY A 94 -15.35 0.69 6.46
C GLY A 94 -15.27 2.20 6.17
N LYS A 95 -14.12 2.84 6.39
CA LYS A 95 -13.96 4.29 6.20
C LYS A 95 -13.84 4.64 4.71
N VAL A 96 -14.59 5.67 4.33
CA VAL A 96 -14.58 6.24 2.99
C VAL A 96 -14.24 7.71 3.08
N SER A 97 -13.41 8.16 2.15
CA SER A 97 -13.08 9.56 1.97
C SER A 97 -14.29 10.33 1.51
N LEU A 98 -14.27 11.64 1.77
CA LEU A 98 -15.32 12.58 1.32
C LEU A 98 -15.45 12.60 -0.21
N GLU A 99 -14.40 12.23 -0.93
CA GLU A 99 -14.34 12.15 -2.40
C GLU A 99 -14.83 10.79 -2.94
N GLY A 100 -15.24 9.86 -2.07
CA GLY A 100 -15.86 8.58 -2.46
C GLY A 100 -14.89 7.41 -2.62
N GLY A 101 -13.60 7.58 -2.36
CA GLY A 101 -12.59 6.52 -2.32
C GLY A 101 -12.43 5.87 -0.94
N ARG A 102 -11.74 4.73 -0.86
CA ARG A 102 -11.33 4.11 0.42
C ARG A 102 -10.22 4.93 1.07
N GLU A 103 -10.31 5.13 2.38
CA GLU A 103 -9.29 5.86 3.16
C GLU A 103 -8.02 5.03 3.38
N ILE A 104 -8.20 3.72 3.49
CA ILE A 104 -7.11 2.77 3.70
C ILE A 104 -6.78 2.04 2.40
N THR A 105 -5.50 1.69 2.26
CA THR A 105 -4.99 0.93 1.14
C THR A 105 -5.70 -0.42 1.00
N GLN A 106 -6.06 -0.78 -0.24
CA GLN A 106 -6.54 -2.12 -0.59
C GLN A 106 -5.38 -3.05 -1.01
N GLY A 107 -4.14 -2.58 -0.89
CA GLY A 107 -2.92 -3.27 -1.31
C GLY A 107 -2.16 -3.94 -0.17
N ALA A 108 -2.78 -4.15 1.00
CA ALA A 108 -2.09 -4.69 2.17
C ALA A 108 -1.49 -6.08 1.93
N SER A 109 -2.20 -6.96 1.20
CA SER A 109 -1.65 -8.26 0.78
C SER A 109 -0.33 -8.13 -0.01
N LEU A 110 -0.26 -7.19 -0.95
CA LEU A 110 0.94 -6.95 -1.75
C LEU A 110 2.09 -6.36 -0.92
N MET A 111 1.77 -5.51 0.08
CA MET A 111 2.76 -5.01 1.02
C MET A 111 3.33 -6.13 1.88
N THR A 112 2.51 -7.07 2.35
CA THR A 112 2.96 -8.25 3.10
C THR A 112 3.81 -9.18 2.24
N MET A 113 3.42 -9.43 0.99
CA MET A 113 4.25 -10.20 0.04
C MET A 113 5.64 -9.56 -0.16
N THR A 114 5.68 -8.23 -0.25
CA THR A 114 6.94 -7.48 -0.33
C THR A 114 7.77 -7.64 0.95
N ALA A 115 7.13 -7.58 2.13
CA ALA A 115 7.80 -7.79 3.41
C ALA A 115 8.37 -9.23 3.55
N LEU A 116 7.61 -10.24 3.12
CA LEU A 116 8.05 -11.64 3.08
C LEU A 116 9.26 -11.84 2.17
N ALA A 117 9.27 -11.15 1.01
CA ALA A 117 10.42 -11.18 0.11
C ALA A 117 11.68 -10.58 0.76
N LYS A 118 11.54 -9.45 1.47
CA LYS A 118 12.63 -8.84 2.25
C LYS A 118 13.17 -9.81 3.31
N ALA A 119 12.27 -10.51 4.02
CA ALA A 119 12.61 -11.51 5.04
C ALA A 119 13.20 -12.82 4.51
N GLY A 120 13.32 -13.02 3.19
CA GLY A 120 13.88 -14.24 2.62
C GLY A 120 12.93 -15.45 2.60
N ALA A 121 11.62 -15.21 2.75
CA ALA A 121 10.60 -16.24 2.64
C ALA A 121 10.49 -16.77 1.20
N ARG A 122 10.17 -18.06 1.04
CA ARG A 122 9.75 -18.60 -0.26
C ARG A 122 8.26 -18.36 -0.41
N GLN A 123 7.83 -17.74 -1.50
CA GLN A 123 6.42 -17.40 -1.68
C GLN A 123 5.76 -18.26 -2.75
N VAL A 124 4.48 -18.55 -2.56
CA VAL A 124 3.59 -19.09 -3.60
C VAL A 124 2.37 -18.21 -3.77
N GLU A 125 1.96 -18.04 -5.03
CA GLU A 125 0.84 -17.18 -5.39
C GLU A 125 -0.51 -17.84 -5.06
N ARG A 126 -1.32 -17.16 -4.24
CA ARG A 126 -2.69 -17.56 -3.84
C ARG A 126 -3.63 -16.36 -3.69
N PHE A 127 -3.12 -15.15 -3.89
CA PHE A 127 -3.90 -13.91 -3.83
C PHE A 127 -4.56 -13.63 -5.18
N ASP A 128 -3.80 -13.73 -6.27
CA ASP A 128 -4.31 -13.59 -7.64
C ASP A 128 -3.93 -14.82 -8.47
N THR A 129 -4.82 -15.82 -8.46
CA THR A 129 -4.64 -17.06 -9.23
C THR A 129 -5.19 -16.97 -10.64
N SER A 130 -5.78 -15.83 -11.05
CA SER A 130 -6.54 -15.73 -12.31
C SER A 130 -5.69 -16.07 -13.54
N VAL A 131 -4.47 -15.55 -13.60
CA VAL A 131 -3.51 -15.85 -14.68
C VAL A 131 -3.07 -17.32 -14.60
N GLY A 132 -2.76 -17.83 -13.41
CA GLY A 132 -2.33 -19.23 -13.23
C GLY A 132 -3.42 -20.23 -13.62
N GLU A 133 -4.67 -19.95 -13.28
CA GLU A 133 -5.84 -20.74 -13.68
C GLU A 133 -6.08 -20.68 -15.19
N LEU A 134 -5.90 -19.51 -15.80
CA LEU A 134 -6.01 -19.34 -17.25
C LEU A 134 -4.92 -20.12 -17.99
N GLU A 135 -3.67 -20.03 -17.55
CA GLU A 135 -2.55 -20.79 -18.10
C GLU A 135 -2.80 -22.30 -17.98
N LEU A 136 -3.34 -22.76 -16.84
CA LEU A 136 -3.69 -24.17 -16.64
C LEU A 136 -4.82 -24.61 -17.58
N LYS A 137 -5.82 -23.75 -17.78
CA LYS A 137 -6.93 -24.00 -18.71
C LYS A 137 -6.44 -24.08 -20.16
N TYR A 138 -5.55 -23.18 -20.58
CA TYR A 138 -4.95 -23.21 -21.90
C TYR A 138 -4.07 -24.45 -22.11
N ALA A 139 -3.26 -24.82 -21.12
CA ALA A 139 -2.47 -26.06 -21.17
C ALA A 139 -3.39 -27.30 -21.28
N ASN A 140 -4.47 -27.36 -20.49
CA ASN A 140 -5.44 -28.45 -20.52
C ASN A 140 -6.13 -28.58 -21.89
N ASN A 141 -6.41 -27.45 -22.53
CA ASN A 141 -7.00 -27.39 -23.87
C ASN A 141 -5.95 -27.50 -25.00
N LYS A 142 -4.68 -27.74 -24.67
CA LYS A 142 -3.56 -27.85 -25.62
C LYS A 142 -3.36 -26.61 -26.50
N LEU A 143 -3.66 -25.43 -25.95
CA LEU A 143 -3.63 -24.15 -26.69
C LEU A 143 -2.28 -23.40 -26.58
N ILE A 144 -1.39 -23.83 -25.69
CA ILE A 144 -0.11 -23.18 -25.43
C ILE A 144 1.03 -24.19 -25.41
N THR A 145 2.24 -23.70 -25.68
CA THR A 145 3.49 -24.46 -25.67
C THR A 145 4.58 -23.66 -24.95
N ASP A 146 5.55 -24.38 -24.39
CA ASP A 146 6.79 -23.81 -23.84
C ASP A 146 7.91 -23.71 -24.89
N ASP A 147 7.75 -24.41 -26.02
CA ASP A 147 8.74 -24.43 -27.08
C ASP A 147 8.61 -23.20 -27.98
N GLN A 148 9.72 -22.79 -28.59
CA GLN A 148 9.67 -21.72 -29.59
C GLN A 148 8.91 -22.18 -30.84
N VAL A 149 7.84 -21.46 -31.18
CA VAL A 149 7.03 -21.74 -32.36
C VAL A 149 7.59 -20.98 -33.56
N ALA A 150 8.25 -21.68 -34.49
CA ALA A 150 8.79 -21.08 -35.71
C ALA A 150 7.69 -20.66 -36.71
N ASN A 151 6.54 -21.33 -36.70
CA ASN A 151 5.38 -20.98 -37.52
C ASN A 151 4.07 -21.18 -36.73
N PRO A 152 3.30 -20.12 -36.42
CA PRO A 152 2.09 -20.19 -35.60
C PRO A 152 0.92 -20.93 -36.26
N THR A 153 1.02 -21.31 -37.52
CA THR A 153 -0.02 -22.08 -38.23
C THR A 153 0.20 -23.60 -38.22
N HIS A 154 1.34 -24.07 -37.70
CA HIS A 154 1.62 -25.50 -37.56
C HIS A 154 1.44 -25.96 -36.12
N PRO A 155 0.92 -27.20 -35.90
CA PRO A 155 0.85 -27.77 -34.56
C PRO A 155 2.25 -27.88 -33.94
N ALA A 156 2.39 -27.36 -32.72
CA ALA A 156 3.55 -27.56 -31.86
C ALA A 156 3.20 -28.50 -30.70
N ASP A 157 4.21 -29.03 -30.01
CA ASP A 157 3.98 -29.80 -28.78
C ASP A 157 3.35 -28.89 -27.73
N TYR A 158 2.32 -29.38 -27.03
CA TYR A 158 1.60 -28.57 -26.05
C TYR A 158 2.20 -28.69 -24.65
N ARG A 159 2.03 -27.65 -23.83
CA ARG A 159 2.44 -27.65 -22.42
C ARG A 159 1.68 -28.74 -21.66
N LYS A 160 2.41 -29.67 -21.06
CA LYS A 160 1.85 -30.79 -20.28
C LYS A 160 1.68 -30.38 -18.82
N ILE A 161 0.53 -30.73 -18.24
CA ILE A 161 0.23 -30.55 -16.81
C ILE A 161 0.81 -31.74 -16.06
N MET A 162 1.78 -31.49 -15.18
CA MET A 162 2.42 -32.53 -14.39
C MET A 162 1.83 -32.63 -12.98
N ALA A 163 1.73 -33.85 -12.46
CA ALA A 163 1.33 -34.08 -11.07
C ALA A 163 2.31 -33.38 -10.11
N GLY A 164 1.79 -32.58 -9.18
CA GLY A 164 2.61 -31.85 -8.22
C GLY A 164 3.33 -30.61 -8.76
N GLN A 165 3.04 -30.15 -9.99
CA GLN A 165 3.68 -28.96 -10.56
C GLN A 165 3.40 -27.67 -9.78
N VAL A 166 2.23 -27.57 -9.13
CA VAL A 166 1.90 -26.42 -8.28
C VAL A 166 2.42 -26.70 -6.88
N ALA A 167 3.42 -25.93 -6.46
CA ALA A 167 3.95 -25.99 -5.11
C ALA A 167 2.87 -25.62 -4.07
N GLY A 168 2.60 -26.50 -3.11
CA GLY A 168 1.77 -26.20 -1.94
C GLY A 168 2.52 -25.31 -0.94
N SER A 169 1.84 -24.44 -0.22
CA SER A 169 2.39 -23.66 0.91
C SER A 169 2.47 -24.49 2.19
N ASP A 170 3.39 -24.12 3.07
CA ASP A 170 3.41 -24.60 4.45
C ASP A 170 2.46 -23.75 5.30
N PHE A 171 2.54 -22.43 5.17
CA PHE A 171 1.68 -21.48 5.89
C PHE A 171 1.03 -20.47 4.96
N PHE A 172 -0.07 -19.88 5.42
CA PHE A 172 -0.63 -18.70 4.79
C PHE A 172 -0.96 -17.59 5.79
N ILE A 173 -0.77 -16.34 5.37
CA ILE A 173 -1.09 -15.15 6.15
C ILE A 173 -2.38 -14.53 5.62
N VAL A 174 -3.32 -14.25 6.52
CA VAL A 174 -4.59 -13.56 6.24
C VAL A 174 -4.94 -12.63 7.38
N GLY A 175 -5.83 -11.67 7.15
CA GLY A 175 -6.28 -10.75 8.19
C GLY A 175 -6.86 -9.47 7.60
N GLY A 176 -6.66 -8.34 8.27
CA GLY A 176 -7.07 -7.05 7.74
C GLY A 176 -6.71 -5.87 8.60
N ILE A 177 -6.92 -4.67 8.05
CA ILE A 177 -6.93 -3.42 8.79
C ILE A 177 -8.30 -3.30 9.44
N THR A 178 -8.34 -3.34 10.76
CA THR A 178 -9.58 -3.46 11.55
C THR A 178 -10.02 -2.15 12.16
N GLU A 179 -9.09 -1.21 12.36
CA GLU A 179 -9.43 0.09 12.94
C GLU A 179 -8.83 1.26 12.17
N LEU A 180 -9.60 2.34 12.12
CA LEU A 180 -9.16 3.67 11.74
C LEU A 180 -10.02 4.68 12.51
N ASN A 181 -9.48 5.27 13.58
CA ASN A 181 -10.15 6.35 14.31
C ASN A 181 -9.44 7.67 14.09
N TYR A 182 -10.19 8.61 13.53
CA TYR A 182 -9.78 10.00 13.41
C TYR A 182 -9.91 10.70 14.76
N ASN A 183 -9.02 11.65 15.03
CA ASN A 183 -9.16 12.62 16.11
C ASN A 183 -9.26 12.02 17.53
N ILE A 184 -8.31 11.14 17.89
CA ILE A 184 -8.19 10.60 19.25
C ILE A 184 -7.77 11.69 20.23
N ARG A 185 -6.96 12.64 19.75
CA ARG A 185 -6.59 13.85 20.48
C ARG A 185 -6.27 14.94 19.48
N SER A 186 -6.94 16.08 19.61
CA SER A 186 -6.58 17.31 18.91
C SER A 186 -6.25 18.40 19.92
N SER A 187 -5.22 19.18 19.60
CA SER A 187 -4.87 20.38 20.35
C SER A 187 -4.60 21.49 19.36
N GLY A 188 -5.21 22.65 19.58
CA GLY A 188 -5.01 23.85 18.79
C GLY A 188 -4.56 25.00 19.68
N VAL A 189 -3.63 25.81 19.21
CA VAL A 189 -3.28 27.09 19.82
C VAL A 189 -3.51 28.16 18.77
N ASP A 190 -4.39 29.10 19.07
CA ASP A 190 -4.64 30.27 18.23
C ASP A 190 -4.09 31.51 18.95
N ALA A 191 -3.20 32.23 18.28
CA ALA A 191 -2.66 33.50 18.71
C ALA A 191 -3.18 34.60 17.79
N TYR A 192 -3.82 35.60 18.38
CA TYR A 192 -4.35 36.77 17.68
C TYR A 192 -3.50 37.98 18.06
N ALA A 193 -2.97 38.70 17.06
CA ALA A 193 -2.17 39.90 17.27
C ALA A 193 -2.59 40.98 16.27
N GLY A 194 -3.11 42.11 16.72
CA GLY A 194 -3.60 43.15 15.82
C GLY A 194 -3.98 44.45 16.51
N GLU A 195 -4.23 45.49 15.70
CA GLU A 195 -4.64 46.80 16.20
C GLU A 195 -6.08 46.80 16.73
N VAL A 196 -6.36 47.63 17.75
CA VAL A 196 -7.68 47.73 18.42
C VAL A 196 -8.68 48.60 17.64
N LYS A 197 -8.29 49.15 16.49
CA LYS A 197 -9.13 50.03 15.67
C LYS A 197 -10.00 49.21 14.71
N ASP A 198 -11.18 49.72 14.36
CA ASP A 198 -12.12 49.08 13.42
C ASP A 198 -11.55 48.87 12.01
N THR A 199 -10.44 49.53 11.66
CA THR A 199 -9.72 49.41 10.38
C THR A 199 -8.32 48.78 10.55
N GLY A 200 -8.10 48.08 11.66
CA GLY A 200 -6.80 47.55 12.05
C GLY A 200 -6.50 46.18 11.46
N ILE A 201 -5.29 46.00 10.93
CA ILE A 201 -4.79 44.70 10.49
C ILE A 201 -4.68 43.76 11.70
N LYS A 202 -5.30 42.59 11.60
CA LYS A 202 -5.23 41.51 12.60
C LYS A 202 -4.47 40.32 12.03
N GLY A 203 -3.34 39.98 12.63
CA GLY A 203 -2.64 38.73 12.40
C GLY A 203 -3.26 37.60 13.21
N ILE A 204 -3.44 36.45 12.58
CA ILE A 204 -3.86 35.20 13.22
C ILE A 204 -2.77 34.18 12.94
N ALA A 205 -2.25 33.54 13.99
CA ALA A 205 -1.41 32.37 13.85
C ALA A 205 -2.11 31.21 14.58
N SER A 206 -2.38 30.12 13.87
CA SER A 206 -2.96 28.91 14.44
C SER A 206 -2.05 27.71 14.22
N GLY A 207 -1.84 26.93 15.27
CA GLY A 207 -1.13 25.66 15.23
C GLY A 207 -2.06 24.55 15.68
N ARG A 208 -2.33 23.56 14.83
CA ARG A 208 -3.19 22.42 15.13
C ARG A 208 -2.41 21.11 15.04
N THR A 209 -2.62 20.22 15.98
CA THR A 209 -2.10 18.85 15.95
C THR A 209 -3.27 17.88 16.01
N TYR A 210 -3.26 16.88 15.14
CA TYR A 210 -4.27 15.83 15.06
C TYR A 210 -3.60 14.47 15.27
N VAL A 211 -4.20 13.63 16.11
CA VAL A 211 -3.77 12.24 16.30
C VAL A 211 -4.86 11.30 15.80
N MET A 212 -4.47 10.35 14.95
CA MET A 212 -5.32 9.28 14.44
C MET A 212 -4.73 7.94 14.85
N ASN A 213 -5.53 6.89 15.00
CA ASN A 213 -4.98 5.52 15.08
C ASN A 213 -5.39 4.72 13.86
N VAL A 214 -4.54 3.75 13.52
CA VAL A 214 -4.88 2.68 12.59
C VAL A 214 -4.40 1.37 13.20
N ALA A 215 -5.19 0.32 13.07
CA ALA A 215 -4.85 -1.00 13.62
C ALA A 215 -5.06 -2.11 12.59
N LEU A 216 -4.29 -3.19 12.73
CA LEU A 216 -4.41 -4.40 11.94
C LEU A 216 -4.40 -5.63 12.82
N ASP A 217 -5.04 -6.67 12.32
CA ASP A 217 -5.06 -8.01 12.90
C ASP A 217 -4.70 -9.02 11.82
N LEU A 218 -3.67 -9.81 12.07
CA LEU A 218 -3.16 -10.84 11.17
C LEU A 218 -3.08 -12.18 11.87
N ARG A 219 -3.25 -13.25 11.09
CA ARG A 219 -3.06 -14.62 11.54
C ARG A 219 -2.19 -15.39 10.56
N LEU A 220 -1.30 -16.21 11.10
CA LEU A 220 -0.52 -17.21 10.39
C LEU A 220 -1.19 -18.57 10.58
N VAL A 221 -1.48 -19.26 9.49
CA VAL A 221 -2.28 -20.49 9.51
C VAL A 221 -1.52 -21.61 8.82
N ASP A 222 -1.50 -22.81 9.41
CA ASP A 222 -0.94 -24.00 8.77
C ASP A 222 -1.86 -24.44 7.62
N THR A 223 -1.28 -24.65 6.43
CA THR A 223 -2.06 -24.94 5.22
C THR A 223 -2.69 -26.34 5.28
N ARG A 224 -2.10 -27.29 6.01
CA ARG A 224 -2.53 -28.69 6.07
C ARG A 224 -3.57 -28.90 7.16
N THR A 225 -3.36 -28.32 8.35
CA THR A 225 -4.27 -28.51 9.50
C THR A 225 -5.32 -27.42 9.63
N LEU A 226 -5.12 -26.26 9.01
CA LEU A 226 -5.90 -25.03 9.19
C LEU A 226 -5.89 -24.49 10.63
N GLU A 227 -4.96 -24.96 11.45
CA GLU A 227 -4.73 -24.41 12.79
C GLU A 227 -4.11 -23.01 12.69
N VAL A 228 -4.60 -22.09 13.53
CA VAL A 228 -4.02 -20.77 13.66
C VAL A 228 -2.83 -20.86 14.59
N VAL A 229 -1.65 -20.62 14.02
CA VAL A 229 -0.36 -20.90 14.64
C VAL A 229 0.19 -19.67 15.35
N ASP A 230 -0.06 -18.49 14.79
CA ASP A 230 0.36 -17.23 15.36
C ASP A 230 -0.65 -16.14 14.99
N VAL A 231 -0.84 -15.18 15.89
CA VAL A 231 -1.77 -14.06 15.72
C VAL A 231 -1.08 -12.79 16.18
N ILE A 232 -1.18 -11.74 15.37
CA ILE A 232 -0.60 -10.44 15.64
C ILE A 232 -1.67 -9.36 15.50
N SER A 233 -1.82 -8.56 16.55
CA SER A 233 -2.63 -7.34 16.58
C SER A 233 -1.73 -6.15 16.87
N TYR A 234 -1.67 -5.18 15.94
CA TYR A 234 -0.90 -3.96 16.12
C TYR A 234 -1.73 -2.73 15.87
N GLN A 235 -1.40 -1.68 16.62
CA GLN A 235 -1.94 -0.35 16.46
C GLN A 235 -0.80 0.66 16.33
N LYS A 236 -0.95 1.59 15.39
CA LYS A 236 -0.06 2.74 15.24
C LYS A 236 -0.85 4.04 15.30
N GLN A 237 -0.30 5.01 16.05
CA GLN A 237 -0.81 6.37 16.05
C GLN A 237 -0.10 7.19 14.97
N ILE A 238 -0.88 7.95 14.21
CA ILE A 238 -0.44 8.81 13.12
C ILE A 238 -0.65 10.25 13.57
N VAL A 239 0.41 11.07 13.48
CA VAL A 239 0.37 12.47 13.92
C VAL A 239 0.39 13.39 12.70
N GLY A 240 -0.60 14.29 12.66
CA GLY A 240 -0.66 15.41 11.73
C GLY A 240 -0.38 16.73 12.44
N LYS A 241 0.42 17.60 11.83
CA LYS A 241 0.67 18.95 12.31
C LYS A 241 0.33 19.95 11.21
N GLU A 242 -0.39 21.00 11.57
CA GLU A 242 -0.79 22.09 10.69
C GLU A 242 -0.38 23.40 11.35
N VAL A 243 0.34 24.25 10.62
CA VAL A 243 0.70 25.60 11.05
C VAL A 243 0.17 26.56 10.00
N ASN A 244 -0.76 27.41 10.41
CA ASN A 244 -1.37 28.43 9.58
C ASN A 244 -1.02 29.81 10.13
N ALA A 245 -0.63 30.73 9.25
CA ALA A 245 -0.49 32.14 9.55
C ALA A 245 -1.33 32.94 8.54
N GLY A 246 -2.19 33.82 9.04
CA GLY A 246 -3.08 34.64 8.23
C GLY A 246 -3.07 36.09 8.70
N VAL A 247 -3.39 36.97 7.76
CA VAL A 247 -3.61 38.40 8.03
C VAL A 247 -5.03 38.74 7.57
N CYS A 248 -5.84 39.23 8.50
CA CYS A 248 -7.22 39.66 8.26
C CYS A 248 -7.31 41.18 8.39
N ASP A 249 -7.89 41.82 7.38
CA ASP A 249 -8.28 43.24 7.43
C ASP A 249 -9.81 43.37 7.30
N ILE A 250 -10.40 44.22 8.12
CA ILE A 250 -11.83 44.51 8.14
C ILE A 250 -12.00 45.93 7.61
N LEU A 251 -12.12 46.06 6.29
CA LEU A 251 -12.35 47.35 5.65
C LEU A 251 -13.82 47.49 5.28
N HIS A 252 -14.55 48.37 5.98
CA HIS A 252 -15.94 48.74 5.68
C HIS A 252 -16.92 47.54 5.54
N GLY A 253 -16.81 46.54 6.42
CA GLY A 253 -17.72 45.38 6.45
C GLY A 253 -17.35 44.22 5.53
N ASN A 254 -16.24 44.32 4.78
CA ASN A 254 -15.69 43.22 3.98
C ASN A 254 -14.42 42.66 4.65
N ILE A 255 -14.34 41.34 4.76
CA ILE A 255 -13.20 40.63 5.34
C ILE A 255 -12.27 40.22 4.20
N PHE A 256 -11.04 40.73 4.19
CA PHE A 256 -9.99 40.26 3.28
C PHE A 256 -9.02 39.36 4.06
N ASP A 257 -8.96 38.08 3.71
CA ASP A 257 -8.06 37.09 4.32
C ASP A 257 -6.95 36.70 3.33
N ILE A 258 -5.69 36.87 3.76
CA ILE A 258 -4.53 36.31 3.10
C ILE A 258 -3.91 35.33 4.09
N SER A 259 -4.09 34.03 3.84
CA SER A 259 -3.56 32.96 4.66
C SER A 259 -2.50 32.13 3.92
N ALA A 260 -1.44 31.79 4.64
CA ALA A 260 -0.39 30.88 4.20
C ALA A 260 -0.19 29.81 5.29
N GLY A 261 -0.25 28.54 4.89
CA GLY A 261 -0.15 27.39 5.80
C GLY A 261 0.83 26.34 5.32
N GLN A 262 1.51 25.69 6.26
CA GLN A 262 2.31 24.48 6.02
C GLN A 262 1.82 23.37 6.93
N GLY A 263 1.54 22.20 6.35
CA GLY A 263 1.10 21.01 7.06
C GLY A 263 2.04 19.83 6.78
N ALA A 264 2.28 19.01 7.80
CA ALA A 264 2.96 17.73 7.69
C ALA A 264 2.06 16.64 8.26
N LEU A 265 1.66 15.69 7.42
CA LEU A 265 0.87 14.52 7.79
C LEU A 265 1.72 13.28 7.54
N GLU A 266 1.85 12.42 8.55
CA GLU A 266 2.40 11.09 8.32
C GLU A 266 1.47 10.31 7.35
N PRO A 267 2.00 9.72 6.25
CA PRO A 267 1.16 9.02 5.29
C PRO A 267 0.53 7.75 5.90
N MET A 268 -0.79 7.63 5.83
CA MET A 268 -1.53 6.48 6.37
C MET A 268 -1.09 5.15 5.74
N GLN A 269 -0.80 5.16 4.43
CA GLN A 269 -0.33 3.99 3.70
C GLN A 269 1.08 3.56 4.16
N LEU A 270 1.92 4.52 4.57
CA LEU A 270 3.24 4.22 5.14
C LEU A 270 3.10 3.64 6.55
N ALA A 271 2.14 4.14 7.35
CA ALA A 271 1.83 3.57 8.66
C ALA A 271 1.34 2.11 8.55
N VAL A 272 0.43 1.80 7.63
CA VAL A 272 -0.02 0.43 7.36
C VAL A 272 1.15 -0.45 6.91
N ARG A 273 1.98 0.03 5.97
CA ARG A 273 3.18 -0.70 5.54
C ARG A 273 4.10 -1.03 6.72
N ALA A 274 4.35 -0.06 7.61
CA ALA A 274 5.23 -0.26 8.75
C ALA A 274 4.68 -1.34 9.70
N MET A 275 3.38 -1.34 10.00
CA MET A 275 2.77 -2.38 10.83
C MET A 275 2.84 -3.77 10.16
N LEU A 276 2.59 -3.86 8.85
CA LEU A 276 2.70 -5.12 8.10
C LEU A 276 4.15 -5.63 8.06
N GLU A 277 5.13 -4.75 7.90
CA GLU A 277 6.55 -5.11 7.94
C GLU A 277 6.98 -5.60 9.32
N ARG A 278 6.54 -4.93 10.40
CA ARG A 278 6.79 -5.38 11.77
C ARG A 278 6.14 -6.72 12.09
N ALA A 279 4.93 -6.98 11.59
CA ALA A 279 4.22 -8.24 11.82
C ALA A 279 4.89 -9.38 11.05
N THR A 280 5.28 -9.11 9.81
CA THR A 280 6.02 -10.08 8.99
C THR A 280 7.38 -10.40 9.63
N LEU A 281 8.05 -9.41 10.21
CA LEU A 281 9.32 -9.61 10.90
C LEU A 281 9.15 -10.59 12.08
N GLU A 282 8.11 -10.42 12.89
CA GLU A 282 7.81 -11.29 14.03
C GLU A 282 7.47 -12.71 13.58
N PHE A 283 6.51 -12.87 12.65
CA PHE A 283 6.18 -14.19 12.09
C PHE A 283 7.40 -14.91 11.54
N MET A 284 8.24 -14.21 10.76
CA MET A 284 9.41 -14.83 10.14
C MET A 284 10.52 -15.13 11.15
N ALA A 285 10.74 -14.26 12.14
CA ALA A 285 11.72 -14.51 13.20
C ALA A 285 11.35 -15.80 13.96
N ASN A 286 10.07 -15.96 14.29
CA ASN A 286 9.52 -17.14 14.94
C ASN A 286 9.71 -18.40 14.06
N LEU A 287 9.33 -18.32 12.77
CA LEU A 287 9.47 -19.43 11.83
C LEU A 287 10.93 -19.83 11.57
N TYR A 288 11.87 -18.90 11.66
CA TYR A 288 13.30 -19.17 11.59
C TYR A 288 13.91 -19.68 12.91
N GLY A 289 13.13 -19.82 13.99
CA GLY A 289 13.63 -20.24 15.30
C GLY A 289 14.64 -19.26 15.89
N ALA A 290 14.49 -17.96 15.58
CA ALA A 290 15.16 -16.89 16.29
C ALA A 290 14.49 -16.68 17.66
N SER A 291 15.19 -16.04 18.61
CA SER A 291 14.62 -15.66 19.91
C SER A 291 13.51 -14.61 19.77
N GLY A 292 13.47 -13.90 18.65
CA GLY A 292 12.53 -12.85 18.36
C GLY A 292 13.05 -11.93 17.25
N PRO A 293 12.36 -10.81 16.98
CA PRO A 293 12.81 -9.80 16.03
C PRO A 293 14.10 -9.09 16.48
N ASP A 294 14.45 -9.16 17.77
CA ASP A 294 15.61 -8.56 18.42
C ASP A 294 16.97 -8.96 17.82
N VAL A 295 17.02 -10.12 17.16
CA VAL A 295 18.20 -10.57 16.40
C VAL A 295 18.58 -9.58 15.28
N CYS A 296 17.60 -8.86 14.74
CA CYS A 296 17.77 -7.96 13.59
C CYS A 296 17.15 -6.56 13.80
N LEU A 297 16.39 -6.36 14.87
CA LEU A 297 15.75 -5.11 15.22
C LEU A 297 16.34 -4.63 16.54
N ASP A 298 17.01 -3.47 16.51
CA ASP A 298 17.52 -2.85 17.73
C ASP A 298 16.33 -2.61 18.69
N PRO A 299 16.38 -3.14 19.94
CA PRO A 299 15.37 -2.89 20.96
C PRO A 299 15.03 -1.41 21.19
N ARG A 300 15.97 -0.48 20.93
CA ARG A 300 15.74 0.97 21.02
C ARG A 300 14.78 1.48 19.94
N ASN A 301 14.66 0.72 18.85
CA ASN A 301 13.80 1.00 17.71
C ASN A 301 12.52 0.13 17.71
N ASP A 302 12.35 -0.76 18.71
CA ASP A 302 11.13 -1.56 18.91
C ASP A 302 10.45 -1.25 20.24
N PHE A 303 9.38 -0.46 20.20
CA PHE A 303 8.58 -0.13 21.37
C PHE A 303 7.70 -1.30 21.85
N LEU A 304 7.68 -2.43 21.11
CA LEU A 304 6.96 -3.66 21.45
C LEU A 304 7.87 -4.73 22.05
N ASN A 305 9.10 -4.38 22.47
CA ASN A 305 10.12 -5.32 22.90
C ASN A 305 9.65 -6.24 24.04
N ASN A 306 9.19 -7.43 23.68
CA ASN A 306 8.89 -8.54 24.57
C ASN A 306 9.55 -9.79 23.99
N PRO A 307 10.59 -10.36 24.64
CA PRO A 307 11.30 -11.56 24.15
C PRO A 307 10.50 -12.87 24.34
N SER A 308 9.20 -12.77 24.66
CA SER A 308 8.31 -13.89 24.95
C SER A 308 7.45 -14.24 23.74
N THR A 309 7.19 -15.54 23.54
CA THR A 309 6.22 -16.08 22.56
C THR A 309 4.77 -15.74 22.90
N LEU A 310 4.51 -15.17 24.08
CA LEU A 310 3.22 -14.64 24.51
C LEU A 310 3.37 -13.15 24.82
N GLY A 311 2.47 -12.34 24.25
CA GLY A 311 2.47 -10.88 24.41
C GLY A 311 1.08 -10.26 24.31
N VAL A 312 1.00 -8.96 24.58
CA VAL A 312 -0.25 -8.18 24.50
C VAL A 312 -0.80 -8.06 23.07
N THR A 313 0.03 -8.39 22.07
CA THR A 313 -0.31 -8.38 20.64
C THR A 313 -0.74 -9.75 20.12
N GLY A 314 -0.68 -10.80 20.95
CA GLY A 314 -1.02 -12.17 20.58
C GLY A 314 -0.05 -13.20 21.15
N GLY A 315 -0.23 -14.46 20.75
CA GLY A 315 0.57 -15.58 21.22
C GLY A 315 0.91 -16.53 20.08
N LEU A 316 2.17 -16.97 20.06
CA LEU A 316 2.68 -18.00 19.18
C LEU A 316 2.44 -19.38 19.80
N THR A 317 1.77 -20.24 19.06
CA THR A 317 1.84 -21.69 19.22
C THR A 317 2.84 -22.20 18.19
N PRO A 318 3.98 -22.83 18.57
CA PRO A 318 4.98 -23.26 17.59
C PRO A 318 4.35 -24.15 16.51
N ALA A 319 4.50 -23.74 15.24
CA ALA A 319 4.02 -24.50 14.09
C ALA A 319 4.62 -25.91 14.00
N TYR A 320 5.84 -26.03 14.52
CA TYR A 320 6.61 -27.25 14.63
C TYR A 320 7.16 -27.28 16.06
N ASP A 321 7.00 -28.39 16.77
CA ASP A 321 7.76 -28.65 18.00
C ASP A 321 9.21 -28.98 17.63
N ASN A 322 9.97 -27.94 17.26
CA ASN A 322 11.38 -28.02 16.92
C ASN A 322 12.27 -27.39 17.99
N LEU A 323 11.69 -27.03 19.14
CA LEU A 323 12.41 -26.52 20.30
C LEU A 323 13.45 -27.55 20.78
N GLU A 324 13.16 -28.85 20.72
CA GLU A 324 14.16 -29.87 21.05
C GLU A 324 15.29 -29.98 20.01
N SER A 325 15.03 -29.72 18.72
CA SER A 325 16.03 -29.91 17.64
C SER A 325 16.82 -28.66 17.22
N ASN A 326 16.40 -27.47 17.67
CA ASN A 326 17.01 -26.18 17.32
C ASN A 326 17.02 -25.17 18.48
N ASN A 327 17.32 -25.60 19.71
CA ASN A 327 17.57 -24.69 20.83
C ASN A 327 19.07 -24.42 21.05
N ALA A 328 19.41 -23.49 21.94
CA ALA A 328 20.79 -23.14 22.25
C ALA A 328 21.62 -24.34 22.77
N ALA A 329 20.99 -25.28 23.49
CA ALA A 329 21.65 -26.46 24.03
C ALA A 329 21.97 -27.51 22.94
N THR A 330 21.05 -27.74 21.98
CA THR A 330 21.27 -28.70 20.87
C THR A 330 22.13 -28.16 19.74
N ARG A 331 22.38 -26.84 19.70
CA ARG A 331 23.35 -26.19 18.80
C ARG A 331 24.81 -26.28 19.28
N ALA A 332 25.03 -26.60 20.55
CA ALA A 332 26.37 -26.81 21.09
C ALA A 332 26.93 -28.22 20.83
N ASP A 333 26.08 -29.15 20.36
CA ASP A 333 26.47 -30.53 20.05
C ASP A 333 27.03 -30.64 18.61
N PRO A 334 28.34 -30.92 18.43
CA PRO A 334 28.97 -31.05 17.13
C PRO A 334 28.52 -32.30 16.34
N THR A 335 27.90 -33.28 17.01
CA THR A 335 27.61 -34.60 16.45
C THR A 335 26.24 -34.72 15.78
N ARG A 336 25.39 -33.68 15.84
CA ARG A 336 24.00 -33.69 15.33
C ARG A 336 23.86 -34.08 13.84
N TRP A 337 24.91 -33.88 13.04
CA TRP A 337 24.90 -34.16 11.60
C TRP A 337 25.27 -35.62 11.26
N GLN A 338 25.74 -36.40 12.24
CA GLN A 338 26.20 -37.77 12.04
C GLN A 338 25.12 -38.82 12.42
N ALA A 339 24.15 -38.47 13.28
CA ALA A 339 23.12 -39.41 13.72
C ALA A 339 22.12 -39.84 12.62
N GLY A 340 21.88 -38.99 11.60
CA GLY A 340 20.91 -39.28 10.54
C GLY A 340 21.40 -40.21 9.42
N THR A 341 22.70 -40.55 9.39
CA THR A 341 23.29 -41.37 8.31
C THR A 341 23.51 -42.84 8.69
N ASP A 342 23.61 -43.17 9.98
CA ASP A 342 23.81 -44.56 10.42
C ASP A 342 22.50 -45.35 10.57
N ASP A 343 21.40 -44.69 10.94
CA ASP A 343 20.12 -45.39 11.17
C ASP A 343 19.49 -45.92 9.87
N ARG A 344 19.74 -45.23 8.75
CA ARG A 344 19.30 -45.70 7.41
C ARG A 344 20.16 -46.84 6.84
N ARG A 345 21.41 -47.01 7.32
CA ARG A 345 22.28 -48.13 6.90
C ARG A 345 22.01 -49.40 7.70
N ARG A 346 21.62 -49.30 8.98
CA ARG A 346 21.23 -50.47 9.78
C ARG A 346 19.87 -51.04 9.38
N ALA A 347 18.91 -50.19 9.01
CA ALA A 347 17.57 -50.64 8.58
C ALA A 347 17.59 -51.48 7.29
N HIS A 348 18.60 -51.31 6.42
CA HIS A 348 18.67 -52.04 5.14
C HIS A 348 19.52 -53.33 5.20
N SER A 349 20.20 -53.61 6.31
CA SER A 349 21.08 -54.78 6.48
C SER A 349 20.46 -55.90 7.34
N GLY A 350 19.25 -55.71 7.89
CA GLY A 350 18.73 -56.57 8.96
C GLY A 350 17.61 -57.55 8.61
N ASN A 351 17.14 -57.63 7.37
CA ASN A 351 15.96 -58.45 7.04
C ASN A 351 16.23 -59.41 5.87
N GLY A 352 17.04 -60.42 6.14
CA GLY A 352 17.36 -61.49 5.19
C GLY A 352 17.98 -62.68 5.90
N ASP A 353 17.23 -63.32 6.80
CA ASP A 353 17.23 -64.78 6.97
C ASP A 353 16.42 -65.19 8.22
N SER A 354 15.32 -65.91 8.01
CA SER A 354 14.84 -66.96 8.91
C SER A 354 13.73 -67.74 8.22
N ARG A 355 14.12 -68.85 7.60
CA ARG A 355 13.25 -69.99 7.28
C ARG A 355 12.77 -70.64 8.58
N TYR A 356 11.49 -70.96 8.68
CA TYR A 356 10.91 -72.29 8.95
C TYR A 356 9.40 -72.19 9.01
#